data_AF-A0A353MGS5-F1
#
_entry.id   AF-A0A353MGS5-F1
#
_cell.length_a   1.000
_cell.length_b   1.000
_cell.length_c   1.000
_cell.angle_alpha   90.00
_cell.angle_beta   90.00
_cell.angle_gamma   90.00
#
_symmetry.space_group_name_H-M   'P 1'
#
loop_
_entity.id
_entity.type
_entity.pdbx_description
1 polymer ?
#
loop_
_entity_poly.entity_id
_entity_poly.type
_entity_poly.pdbx_seq_one_letter_code
_entity_poly.pdbx_strand_id
1 'polypeptide(L)'
;EDVGMVVSDLLTNHFTQYVDYNFTANLEEELDMVSRGEKQWRPLLHEFWGPFIELLKLKEGEVNKSDLTTEATDEICPECGKPLVVKLGKFGKFFACTGYPECRYIRPLDKETGEVVEPVLSEELCEKCGSQMLIKDGRFGKYLACSAYPNCKNIQPLVKPKGTGITCVECGKGELIEKKSRFGKLFYSCNRYPECKFALWDLPVQQPCPKCGFPLLVKKVYKREGEFLKCPKEGCDYKSNQA
;
A
#
# COMPACT_ATOMS: atom_id res chain seq x y z
N GLU A 1 -4.48 4.41 15.32
CA GLU A 1 -5.41 3.43 15.91
C GLU A 1 -6.90 3.65 15.59
N ASP A 2 -7.31 4.74 14.95
CA ASP A 2 -8.69 5.26 15.11
C ASP A 2 -9.84 4.41 14.56
N VAL A 3 -9.65 3.63 13.49
CA VAL A 3 -10.75 2.81 12.93
C VAL A 3 -11.18 1.72 13.91
N GLY A 4 -10.22 1.14 14.64
CA GLY A 4 -10.50 0.11 15.63
C GLY A 4 -11.35 0.67 16.77
N MET A 5 -11.03 1.85 17.27
CA MET A 5 -11.80 2.52 18.33
C MET A 5 -13.21 2.89 17.85
N VAL A 6 -13.35 3.52 16.68
CA VAL A 6 -14.68 3.92 16.17
C VAL A 6 -15.58 2.70 15.94
N VAL A 7 -15.03 1.61 15.41
CA VAL A 7 -15.80 0.37 15.25
C VAL A 7 -16.12 -0.26 16.61
N SER A 8 -15.17 -0.27 17.53
CA SER A 8 -15.38 -0.78 18.89
C SER A 8 -16.48 0.00 19.60
N ASP A 9 -16.43 1.34 19.59
CA ASP A 9 -17.43 2.21 20.21
C ASP A 9 -18.82 1.99 19.61
N LEU A 10 -18.91 1.86 18.28
CA LEU A 10 -20.15 1.54 17.59
C LEU A 10 -20.72 0.20 18.07
N LEU A 11 -19.89 -0.85 18.11
CA LEU A 11 -20.33 -2.18 18.53
C LEU A 11 -20.69 -2.21 20.02
N THR A 12 -19.94 -1.52 20.88
CA THR A 12 -20.24 -1.43 22.32
C THR A 12 -21.53 -0.66 22.58
N ASN A 13 -21.82 0.40 21.82
CA ASN A 13 -23.03 1.21 22.01
C ASN A 13 -24.30 0.58 21.42
N HIS A 14 -24.20 -0.15 20.31
CA HIS A 14 -25.36 -0.68 19.60
C HIS A 14 -25.56 -2.19 19.72
N PHE A 15 -24.49 -2.95 20.02
CA PHE A 15 -24.45 -4.41 20.07
C PHE A 15 -23.84 -4.93 21.38
N THR A 16 -24.01 -4.22 22.49
CA THR A 16 -23.37 -4.50 23.79
C THR A 16 -23.48 -5.96 24.20
N GLN A 17 -24.66 -6.57 24.03
CA GLN A 17 -24.90 -7.97 24.40
C GLN A 17 -23.99 -8.95 23.64
N TYR A 18 -23.56 -8.63 22.42
CA TYR A 18 -22.76 -9.52 21.56
C TYR A 18 -21.26 -9.26 21.66
N VAL A 19 -20.85 -8.09 22.16
CA VAL A 19 -19.44 -7.75 22.37
C VAL A 19 -19.01 -7.80 23.84
N ASP A 20 -19.93 -8.15 24.75
CA ASP A 20 -19.59 -8.40 26.15
C ASP A 20 -18.73 -9.68 26.28
N TYR A 21 -17.79 -9.63 27.22
CA TYR A 21 -16.91 -10.75 27.55
C TYR A 21 -17.72 -11.96 28.06
N ASN A 22 -18.79 -11.71 28.84
CA ASN A 22 -19.62 -12.78 29.39
C ASN A 22 -20.38 -13.54 28.30
N PHE A 23 -20.88 -12.81 27.29
CA PHE A 23 -21.58 -13.42 26.17
C PHE A 23 -20.66 -14.35 25.37
N THR A 24 -19.46 -13.87 25.06
CA THR A 24 -18.45 -14.65 24.34
C THR A 24 -18.08 -15.92 25.12
N ALA A 25 -17.85 -15.80 26.44
CA ALA A 25 -17.53 -16.96 27.28
C ALA A 25 -18.67 -17.99 27.32
N ASN A 26 -19.93 -17.53 27.44
CA ASN A 26 -21.09 -18.42 27.48
C ASN A 26 -21.29 -19.14 26.14
N LEU A 27 -21.13 -18.44 25.01
CA LEU A 27 -21.27 -19.04 23.69
C LEU A 27 -20.24 -20.15 23.46
N GLU A 28 -18.98 -19.95 23.85
CA GLU A 28 -17.95 -20.99 23.73
C GLU A 28 -18.29 -22.23 24.58
N GLU A 29 -18.78 -22.05 25.81
CA GLU A 29 -19.24 -23.18 26.64
C GLU A 29 -20.41 -23.92 25.98
N GLU A 30 -21.37 -23.20 25.38
CA GLU A 30 -22.47 -23.84 24.66
C GLU A 30 -22.00 -24.60 23.41
N LEU A 31 -20.98 -24.09 22.70
CA LEU A 31 -20.35 -24.78 21.57
C LEU A 31 -19.60 -26.04 22.02
N ASP A 32 -18.95 -26.00 23.18
CA ASP A 32 -18.34 -27.17 23.80
C ASP A 32 -19.39 -28.22 24.17
N MET A 33 -20.54 -27.83 24.73
CA MET A 33 -21.66 -28.74 24.98
C MET A 33 -22.17 -29.40 23.70
N VAL A 34 -22.22 -28.68 22.58
CA VAL A 34 -22.55 -29.26 21.27
C VAL A 34 -21.50 -30.28 20.84
N SER A 35 -20.21 -29.97 21.01
CA SER A 35 -19.12 -30.90 20.69
C SER A 35 -19.15 -32.17 21.55
N ARG A 36 -19.57 -32.06 22.81
CA ARG A 36 -19.79 -33.20 23.73
C ARG A 36 -21.08 -33.97 23.43
N GLY A 37 -21.94 -33.47 22.55
CA GLY A 37 -23.24 -34.06 22.22
C GLY A 37 -24.34 -33.79 23.26
N GLU A 38 -24.12 -32.86 24.19
CA GLU A 38 -25.06 -32.47 25.25
C GLU A 38 -26.15 -31.51 24.74
N LYS A 39 -25.85 -30.71 23.71
CA LYS A 39 -26.78 -29.76 23.09
C LYS A 39 -26.83 -29.97 21.56
N GLN A 40 -27.97 -29.70 20.94
CA GLN A 40 -28.07 -29.70 19.48
C GLN A 40 -27.67 -28.33 18.91
N TRP A 41 -26.84 -28.34 17.87
CA TRP A 41 -26.32 -27.11 17.27
C TRP A 41 -27.38 -26.25 16.55
N ARG A 42 -28.41 -26.88 15.95
CA ARG A 42 -29.44 -26.15 15.19
C ARG A 42 -30.31 -25.25 16.08
N PRO A 43 -30.85 -25.72 17.22
CA PRO A 43 -31.54 -24.84 18.17
C PRO A 43 -30.66 -23.71 18.68
N LEU A 44 -29.40 -23.98 19.04
CA LEU A 44 -28.45 -22.98 19.51
C LEU A 44 -28.24 -21.86 18.49
N LEU A 45 -28.03 -22.20 17.21
CA LEU A 45 -27.90 -21.18 16.16
C LEU A 45 -29.19 -20.39 15.96
N HIS A 46 -30.36 -21.01 16.10
CA HIS A 46 -31.63 -20.31 15.97
C HIS A 46 -31.83 -19.30 17.13
N GLU A 47 -31.47 -19.70 18.35
CA GLU A 47 -31.47 -18.85 19.54
C GLU A 47 -30.52 -17.64 19.39
N PHE A 48 -29.37 -17.83 18.74
CA PHE A 48 -28.43 -16.74 18.45
C PHE A 48 -28.94 -15.81 17.33
N TRP A 49 -29.24 -16.37 16.16
CA TRP A 49 -29.48 -15.59 14.94
C TRP A 49 -30.81 -14.84 14.95
N GLY A 50 -31.85 -15.37 15.60
CA GLY A 50 -33.16 -14.73 15.70
C GLY A 50 -33.08 -13.30 16.25
N PRO A 51 -32.70 -13.11 17.53
CA PRO A 51 -32.59 -11.79 18.14
C PRO A 51 -31.51 -10.92 17.47
N PHE A 52 -30.43 -11.53 16.96
CA PHE A 52 -29.37 -10.77 16.29
C PHE A 52 -29.85 -10.10 15.01
N ILE A 53 -30.59 -10.82 14.16
CA ILE A 53 -31.13 -10.27 12.90
C ILE A 53 -32.16 -9.18 13.16
N GLU A 54 -33.00 -9.34 14.19
CA GLU A 54 -33.97 -8.32 14.59
C GLU A 54 -33.28 -7.03 15.05
N LEU A 55 -32.25 -7.15 15.90
CA LEU A 55 -31.46 -6.01 16.34
C LEU A 55 -30.73 -5.34 15.16
N LEU A 56 -30.17 -6.13 14.24
CA LEU A 56 -29.47 -5.61 13.07
C LEU A 56 -30.40 -4.78 12.18
N LYS A 57 -31.62 -5.27 11.90
CA LYS A 57 -32.62 -4.53 11.12
C LYS A 57 -33.04 -3.22 11.78
N LEU A 58 -33.18 -3.22 13.11
CA LEU A 58 -33.50 -2.01 13.87
C LEU A 58 -32.38 -0.97 13.73
N LYS A 59 -31.14 -1.39 13.95
CA LYS A 59 -29.97 -0.49 13.96
C LYS A 59 -29.53 -0.05 12.58
N GLU A 60 -29.76 -0.86 11.54
CA GLU A 60 -29.50 -0.47 10.14
C GLU A 60 -30.34 0.74 9.70
N GLY A 61 -31.55 0.92 10.27
CA GLY A 61 -32.39 2.09 10.03
C GLY A 61 -32.04 3.32 10.87
N GLU A 62 -31.45 3.14 12.06
CA GLU A 62 -31.12 4.23 13.00
C GLU A 62 -29.73 4.82 12.77
N VAL A 63 -28.78 4.00 12.29
CA VAL A 63 -27.35 4.36 12.29
C VAL A 63 -26.87 4.61 10.86
N ASN A 64 -26.76 5.88 10.49
CA ASN A 64 -26.12 6.25 9.22
C ASN A 64 -24.59 6.25 9.36
N LYS A 65 -23.92 5.60 8.41
CA LYS A 65 -22.45 5.53 8.32
C LYS A 65 -21.78 6.92 8.29
N SER A 66 -22.48 7.93 7.78
CA SER A 66 -22.01 9.32 7.73
C SER A 66 -21.82 9.91 9.12
N ASP A 67 -22.70 9.59 10.06
CA ASP A 67 -22.83 10.30 11.33
C ASP A 67 -21.73 9.87 12.32
N LEU A 68 -21.24 8.65 12.15
CA LEU A 68 -20.15 8.06 12.95
C LEU A 68 -18.75 8.42 12.45
N THR A 69 -18.65 8.87 11.19
CA THR A 69 -17.35 9.10 10.54
C THR A 69 -17.09 10.54 10.21
N THR A 70 -18.04 11.45 10.48
CA THR A 70 -17.98 12.86 10.09
C THR A 70 -18.06 13.74 11.34
N GLU A 71 -16.93 14.30 11.76
CA GLU A 71 -16.88 15.30 12.83
C GLU A 71 -17.00 16.70 12.19
N ALA A 72 -17.97 17.51 12.65
CA ALA A 72 -18.13 18.89 12.17
C ALA A 72 -17.03 19.78 12.73
N THR A 73 -16.52 20.69 11.91
CA THR A 73 -15.46 21.63 12.31
C THR A 73 -15.80 23.05 11.89
N ASP A 74 -15.28 24.03 12.63
CA ASP A 74 -15.49 25.46 12.37
C ASP A 74 -14.61 26.00 11.22
N GLU A 75 -13.79 25.15 10.60
CA GLU A 75 -12.93 25.55 9.49
C GLU A 75 -13.69 25.70 8.17
N ILE A 76 -13.34 26.75 7.43
CA ILE A 76 -13.95 27.09 6.14
C ILE A 76 -13.06 26.59 5.00
N CYS A 77 -13.67 26.02 3.96
CA CYS A 77 -12.96 25.55 2.78
C CYS A 77 -12.36 26.73 1.99
N PRO A 78 -11.05 26.71 1.69
CA PRO A 78 -10.39 27.80 0.95
C PRO A 78 -10.82 27.88 -0.52
N GLU A 79 -11.36 26.81 -1.10
CA GLU A 79 -11.78 26.79 -2.51
C GLU A 79 -13.21 27.30 -2.74
N CYS A 80 -14.12 27.12 -1.78
CA CYS A 80 -15.55 27.41 -2.00
C CYS A 80 -16.27 28.12 -0.84
N GLY A 81 -15.60 28.34 0.31
CA GLY A 81 -16.19 29.02 1.46
C GLY A 81 -17.23 28.21 2.26
N LYS A 82 -17.48 26.94 1.91
CA LYS A 82 -18.35 26.03 2.68
C LYS A 82 -17.59 25.40 3.86
N PRO A 83 -18.25 24.99 4.96
CA PRO A 83 -17.58 24.39 6.11
C PRO A 83 -16.89 23.07 5.74
N LEU A 84 -15.76 22.80 6.40
CA LEU A 84 -15.04 21.54 6.35
C LEU A 84 -15.58 20.59 7.42
N VAL A 85 -15.49 19.29 7.12
CA VAL A 85 -15.78 18.21 8.05
C VAL A 85 -14.62 17.23 8.08
N VAL A 86 -14.31 16.68 9.25
CA VAL A 86 -13.28 15.65 9.39
C VAL A 86 -13.92 14.31 9.14
N LYS A 87 -13.42 13.61 8.11
CA LYS A 87 -13.87 12.27 7.73
C LYS A 87 -12.82 11.22 8.07
N LEU A 88 -13.27 10.06 8.54
CA LEU A 88 -12.40 8.90 8.75
C LEU A 88 -12.24 8.10 7.46
N GLY A 89 -11.01 8.05 6.92
CA GLY A 89 -10.66 7.25 5.75
C GLY A 89 -9.68 6.11 6.06
N LYS A 90 -9.37 5.30 5.04
CA LYS A 90 -8.40 4.18 5.17
C LYS A 90 -6.99 4.62 5.60
N PHE A 91 -6.66 5.89 5.40
CA PHE A 91 -5.35 6.46 5.72
C PHE A 91 -5.37 7.34 6.97
N GLY A 92 -6.47 7.37 7.73
CA GLY A 92 -6.65 8.24 8.89
C GLY A 92 -7.74 9.28 8.69
N LYS A 93 -7.87 10.19 9.66
CA LYS A 93 -8.77 11.35 9.59
C LYS A 93 -8.27 12.36 8.55
N PHE A 94 -9.18 13.02 7.85
CA PHE A 94 -8.86 14.08 6.89
C PHE A 94 -10.01 15.09 6.81
N PHE A 95 -9.69 16.36 6.57
CA PHE A 95 -10.70 17.37 6.26
C PHE A 95 -11.24 17.17 4.84
N ALA A 96 -12.55 17.24 4.70
CA ALA A 96 -13.27 17.21 3.44
C ALA A 96 -14.29 18.35 3.37
N CYS A 97 -14.45 18.95 2.20
CA CYS A 97 -15.48 19.96 2.01
C CYS A 97 -16.89 19.36 2.05
N THR A 98 -17.82 20.01 2.75
CA THR A 98 -19.26 19.69 2.71
C THR A 98 -19.90 19.89 1.33
N GLY A 99 -19.28 20.72 0.48
CA GLY A 99 -19.70 21.00 -0.89
C GLY A 99 -19.40 19.91 -1.93
N TYR A 100 -18.94 18.73 -1.52
CA TYR A 100 -18.76 17.59 -2.44
C TYR A 100 -20.13 17.16 -3.02
N PRO A 101 -20.28 16.91 -4.33
CA PRO A 101 -19.24 16.67 -5.34
C PRO A 101 -18.69 17.90 -6.07
N GLU A 102 -19.26 19.09 -5.86
CA GLU A 102 -18.90 20.31 -6.59
C GLU A 102 -17.52 20.85 -6.17
N CYS A 103 -17.20 20.79 -4.87
CA CYS A 103 -15.86 21.06 -4.35
C CYS A 103 -15.19 19.76 -3.89
N ARG A 104 -14.01 19.45 -4.45
CA ARG A 104 -13.25 18.22 -4.16
C ARG A 104 -12.05 18.45 -3.26
N TYR A 105 -12.02 19.58 -2.56
CA TYR A 105 -10.97 19.91 -1.62
C TYR A 105 -10.90 18.87 -0.49
N ILE A 106 -9.68 18.37 -0.25
CA ILE A 106 -9.34 17.47 0.85
C ILE A 106 -8.01 17.90 1.46
N ARG A 107 -7.89 17.85 2.78
CA ARG A 107 -6.63 18.14 3.49
C ARG A 107 -6.33 17.03 4.50
N PRO A 108 -5.17 16.35 4.41
CA PRO A 108 -4.81 15.29 5.36
C PRO A 108 -4.53 15.86 6.75
N LEU A 109 -4.81 15.06 7.78
CA LEU A 109 -4.41 15.31 9.16
C LEU A 109 -3.34 14.29 9.57
N ASP A 110 -2.43 14.70 10.44
CA ASP A 110 -1.49 13.78 11.06
C ASP A 110 -2.24 12.79 11.97
N LYS A 111 -1.76 11.54 12.00
CA LYS A 111 -2.40 10.45 12.73
C LYS A 111 -2.15 10.52 14.24
N GLU A 112 -1.06 11.13 14.68
CA GLU A 112 -0.64 11.14 16.08
C GLU A 112 -0.88 12.49 16.74
N THR A 113 -0.65 13.59 16.02
CA THR A 113 -0.82 14.94 16.59
C THR A 113 -2.15 15.60 16.23
N GLY A 114 -2.87 15.09 15.22
CA GLY A 114 -4.07 15.74 14.71
C GLY A 114 -3.79 17.08 14.02
N GLU A 115 -2.52 17.42 13.79
CA GLU A 115 -2.10 18.66 13.15
C GLU A 115 -2.12 18.53 11.62
N VAL A 116 -2.17 19.68 10.95
CA VAL A 116 -2.14 19.74 9.48
C VAL A 116 -0.73 19.38 9.00
N VAL A 117 -0.61 18.26 8.29
CA VAL A 117 0.66 17.90 7.63
C VAL A 117 0.80 18.77 6.38
N GLU A 118 1.68 19.76 6.44
CA GLU A 118 2.03 20.54 5.26
C GLU A 118 2.75 19.65 4.24
N PRO A 119 2.35 19.70 2.96
CA PRO A 119 2.96 18.87 1.94
C PRO A 119 4.38 19.35 1.67
N VAL A 120 5.36 18.46 1.85
CA VAL A 120 6.76 18.74 1.54
C VAL A 120 6.93 18.87 0.02
N LEU A 121 7.27 20.08 -0.44
CA LEU A 121 7.60 20.34 -1.83
C LEU A 121 9.01 19.81 -2.14
N SER A 122 9.14 19.18 -3.31
CA SER A 122 10.41 18.79 -3.89
C SER A 122 10.89 19.88 -4.85
N GLU A 123 12.21 19.95 -5.05
CA GLU A 123 12.84 20.78 -6.08
C GLU A 123 12.64 20.19 -7.50
N GLU A 124 12.29 18.91 -7.60
CA GLU A 124 12.08 18.24 -8.89
C GLU A 124 10.76 18.69 -9.53
N LEU A 125 10.82 18.95 -10.84
CA LEU A 125 9.68 19.34 -11.66
C LEU A 125 9.04 18.12 -12.32
N CYS A 126 7.74 18.20 -12.56
CA CYS A 126 7.00 17.16 -13.23
C CYS A 126 7.41 17.05 -14.72
N GLU A 127 7.83 15.86 -15.16
CA GLU A 127 8.22 15.59 -16.56
C GLU A 127 7.12 15.89 -17.60
N LYS A 128 5.85 15.89 -17.20
CA LYS A 128 4.71 16.09 -18.13
C LYS A 128 4.20 17.52 -18.20
N CYS A 129 4.32 18.30 -17.14
CA CYS A 129 3.71 19.64 -17.07
C CYS A 129 4.62 20.72 -16.49
N GLY A 130 5.82 20.38 -16.03
CA GLY A 130 6.78 21.32 -15.44
C GLY A 130 6.38 21.88 -14.07
N SER A 131 5.23 21.48 -13.51
CA SER A 131 4.82 21.91 -12.17
C SER A 131 5.67 21.25 -11.09
N GLN A 132 5.79 21.90 -9.94
CA GLN A 132 6.54 21.38 -8.79
C GLN A 132 5.94 20.06 -8.28
N MET A 133 6.77 19.17 -7.75
CA MET A 133 6.30 17.89 -7.22
C MET A 133 6.24 17.88 -5.69
N LEU A 134 5.25 17.16 -5.16
CA LEU A 134 5.01 16.96 -3.73
C LEU A 134 5.55 15.59 -3.34
N ILE A 135 6.24 15.49 -2.21
CA ILE A 135 6.66 14.21 -1.63
C ILE A 135 5.47 13.62 -0.86
N LYS A 136 5.03 12.43 -1.26
CA LYS A 136 3.94 11.70 -0.61
C LYS A 136 4.40 10.31 -0.19
N ASP A 137 3.85 9.82 0.92
CA ASP A 137 4.04 8.45 1.37
C ASP A 137 3.04 7.51 0.68
N GLY A 138 3.56 6.38 0.18
CA GLY A 138 2.77 5.34 -0.47
C GLY A 138 3.16 3.94 0.01
N ARG A 139 2.44 2.92 -0.48
CA ARG A 139 2.68 1.50 -0.10
C ARG A 139 4.09 0.98 -0.39
N PHE A 140 4.80 1.62 -1.31
CA PHE A 140 6.15 1.24 -1.74
C PHE A 140 7.22 2.23 -1.26
N GLY A 141 6.88 3.11 -0.32
CA GLY A 141 7.73 4.21 0.15
C GLY A 141 7.32 5.57 -0.42
N LYS A 142 8.18 6.56 -0.18
CA LYS A 142 7.98 7.94 -0.61
C LYS A 142 8.10 8.07 -2.13
N TYR A 143 7.21 8.84 -2.73
CA TYR A 143 7.18 9.12 -4.17
C TYR A 143 6.84 10.58 -4.43
N LEU A 144 7.15 11.05 -5.63
CA LEU A 144 6.85 12.39 -6.09
C LEU A 144 5.50 12.39 -6.81
N ALA A 145 4.57 13.23 -6.38
CA ALA A 145 3.27 13.44 -7.01
C ALA A 145 3.19 14.85 -7.58
N CYS A 146 2.63 15.01 -8.78
CA CYS A 146 2.47 16.34 -9.36
C CYS A 146 1.55 17.24 -8.49
N SER A 147 1.96 18.49 -8.25
CA SER A 147 1.15 19.49 -7.54
C SER A 147 -0.12 19.89 -8.30
N ALA A 148 -0.10 19.84 -9.64
CA ALA A 148 -1.23 20.20 -10.50
C ALA A 148 -2.34 19.11 -10.56
N TYR A 149 -2.43 18.22 -9.58
CA TYR A 149 -3.57 17.31 -9.45
C TYR A 149 -4.84 18.12 -9.14
N PRO A 150 -6.00 17.86 -9.78
CA PRO A 150 -6.36 16.67 -10.58
C PRO A 150 -5.99 16.72 -12.08
N ASN A 151 -5.55 17.87 -12.59
CA ASN A 151 -5.29 18.10 -14.01
C ASN A 151 -4.09 17.27 -14.52
N CYS A 152 -3.05 17.09 -13.69
CA CYS A 152 -1.92 16.23 -13.97
C CYS A 152 -1.82 15.09 -12.94
N LYS A 153 -2.04 13.85 -13.37
CA LYS A 153 -1.97 12.64 -12.52
C LYS A 153 -0.60 11.94 -12.57
N ASN A 154 0.45 12.67 -12.95
CA ASN A 154 1.79 12.10 -13.07
C ASN A 154 2.40 11.82 -11.70
N ILE A 155 3.08 10.69 -11.58
CA ILE A 155 3.86 10.29 -10.39
C ILE A 155 5.26 9.87 -10.82
N GLN A 156 6.26 10.15 -9.99
CA GLN A 156 7.66 9.80 -10.23
C GLN A 156 8.27 9.17 -8.97
N PRO A 157 9.29 8.30 -9.12
CA PRO A 157 10.03 7.79 -7.97
C PRO A 157 10.87 8.91 -7.33
N LEU A 158 10.95 8.94 -5.99
CA LEU A 158 11.79 9.92 -5.28
C LEU A 158 13.28 9.73 -5.58
N VAL A 159 13.71 8.47 -5.75
CA VAL A 159 15.06 8.12 -6.14
C VAL A 159 15.00 7.56 -7.56
N LYS A 160 15.61 8.27 -8.52
CA LYS A 160 15.72 7.79 -9.90
C LYS A 160 16.58 6.51 -9.91
N PRO A 161 16.16 5.45 -10.60
CA PRO A 161 16.92 4.20 -10.65
C PRO A 161 18.28 4.47 -11.29
N LYS A 162 19.36 3.98 -10.67
CA LYS A 162 20.71 4.11 -11.22
C LYS A 162 20.81 3.24 -12.48
N GLY A 163 21.22 3.85 -13.59
CA GLY A 163 21.61 3.12 -14.79
C GLY A 163 22.97 2.44 -14.58
N THR A 164 23.11 1.20 -15.03
CA THR A 164 24.40 0.48 -14.94
C THR A 164 25.33 0.80 -16.11
N GLY A 165 24.87 1.56 -17.11
CA GLY A 165 25.57 1.84 -18.37
C GLY A 165 25.59 0.64 -19.33
N ILE A 166 24.96 -0.47 -18.97
CA ILE A 166 25.05 -1.74 -19.73
C ILE A 166 23.84 -1.88 -20.65
N THR A 167 24.13 -2.08 -21.94
CA THR A 167 23.11 -2.31 -22.96
C THR A 167 22.41 -3.65 -22.74
N CYS A 168 21.09 -3.64 -22.90
CA CYS A 168 20.25 -4.83 -22.80
C CYS A 168 20.52 -5.78 -23.96
N VAL A 169 20.80 -7.04 -23.63
CA VAL A 169 21.18 -8.08 -24.61
C VAL A 169 20.02 -8.59 -25.45
N GLU A 170 18.79 -8.51 -24.94
CA GLU A 170 17.61 -8.96 -25.68
C GLU A 170 17.15 -7.93 -26.72
N CYS A 171 17.14 -6.65 -26.36
CA CYS A 171 16.61 -5.61 -27.25
C CYS A 171 17.68 -4.78 -27.95
N GLY A 172 18.93 -4.80 -27.48
CA GLY A 172 20.06 -4.03 -28.03
C GLY A 172 19.95 -2.49 -27.93
N LYS A 173 18.78 -1.97 -27.53
CA LYS A 173 18.43 -0.54 -27.53
C LYS A 173 18.21 0.03 -26.13
N GLY A 174 17.81 -0.81 -25.17
CA GLY A 174 17.56 -0.42 -23.79
C GLY A 174 18.79 -0.55 -22.91
N GLU A 175 18.75 0.04 -21.74
CA GLU A 175 19.79 -0.05 -20.71
C GLU A 175 19.27 -0.84 -19.51
N LEU A 176 20.15 -1.59 -18.85
CA LEU A 176 19.84 -2.23 -17.57
C LEU A 176 19.87 -1.18 -16.44
N ILE A 177 18.74 -1.08 -15.73
CA ILE A 177 18.58 -0.17 -14.60
C ILE A 177 18.35 -0.97 -13.31
N GLU A 178 18.91 -0.48 -12.20
CA GLU A 178 18.74 -1.07 -10.87
C GLU A 178 17.32 -0.79 -10.33
N LYS A 179 16.64 -1.83 -9.87
CA LYS A 179 15.29 -1.76 -9.28
C LYS A 179 15.22 -2.60 -8.00
N LYS A 180 14.26 -2.27 -7.13
CA LYS A 180 13.92 -3.06 -5.93
C LYS A 180 12.65 -3.86 -6.18
N SER A 181 12.68 -5.16 -5.87
CA SER A 181 11.51 -6.02 -5.87
C SER A 181 10.57 -5.69 -4.69
N ARG A 182 9.35 -6.25 -4.70
CA ARG A 182 8.39 -6.12 -3.59
C ARG A 182 8.94 -6.61 -2.24
N PHE A 183 9.94 -7.49 -2.27
CA PHE A 183 10.59 -8.06 -1.09
C PHE A 183 11.90 -7.32 -0.73
N GLY A 184 12.17 -6.17 -1.36
CA GLY A 184 13.38 -5.37 -1.12
C GLY A 184 14.64 -5.87 -1.81
N LYS A 185 14.65 -7.08 -2.38
CA LYS A 185 15.80 -7.60 -3.15
C LYS A 185 16.02 -6.77 -4.41
N LEU A 186 17.27 -6.37 -4.66
CA LEU A 186 17.69 -5.67 -5.88
C LEU A 186 17.65 -6.61 -7.09
N PHE A 187 17.31 -6.04 -8.25
CA PHE A 187 17.38 -6.69 -9.55
C PHE A 187 17.62 -5.63 -10.63
N TYR A 188 18.18 -6.06 -11.75
CA TYR A 188 18.52 -5.21 -12.88
C TYR A 188 17.59 -5.56 -14.03
N SER A 189 16.87 -4.57 -14.57
CA SER A 189 15.91 -4.82 -15.65
C SER A 189 16.07 -3.81 -16.76
N CYS A 190 15.67 -4.18 -17.97
CA CYS A 190 15.64 -3.24 -19.08
C CYS A 190 14.73 -2.02 -18.77
N ASN A 191 15.21 -0.82 -19.06
CA ASN A 191 14.44 0.43 -18.90
C ASN A 191 13.21 0.51 -19.84
N ARG A 192 13.18 -0.28 -20.92
CA ARG A 192 12.06 -0.35 -21.87
C ARG A 192 10.95 -1.33 -21.48
N TYR A 193 10.85 -1.72 -20.22
CA TYR A 193 9.68 -2.46 -19.75
C TYR A 193 8.40 -1.61 -19.96
N PRO A 194 7.30 -2.14 -20.53
CA PRO A 194 6.97 -3.56 -20.71
C PRO A 194 7.41 -4.20 -22.03
N GLU A 195 7.99 -3.45 -22.97
CA GLU A 195 8.39 -3.93 -24.31
C GLU A 195 9.52 -4.97 -24.25
N CYS A 196 10.47 -4.80 -23.32
CA CYS A 196 11.54 -5.76 -23.04
C CYS A 196 11.46 -6.23 -21.59
N LYS A 197 11.35 -7.55 -21.39
CA LYS A 197 11.18 -8.18 -20.07
C LYS A 197 12.48 -8.74 -19.49
N PHE A 198 13.61 -8.54 -20.16
CA PHE A 198 14.91 -8.98 -19.68
C PHE A 198 15.21 -8.44 -18.29
N ALA A 199 15.54 -9.34 -17.36
CA ALA A 199 15.90 -9.01 -16.00
C ALA A 199 16.94 -9.99 -15.43
N LEU A 200 17.79 -9.49 -14.54
CA LEU A 200 18.85 -10.21 -13.85
C LEU A 200 18.76 -9.92 -12.35
N TRP A 201 19.01 -10.93 -11.52
CA TRP A 201 19.02 -10.77 -10.06
C TRP A 201 20.32 -10.21 -9.50
N ASP A 202 21.39 -10.36 -10.26
CA ASP A 202 22.76 -10.09 -9.85
C ASP A 202 23.33 -8.97 -10.73
N LEU A 203 24.33 -8.25 -10.23
CA LEU A 203 24.89 -7.07 -10.91
C LEU A 203 25.47 -7.48 -12.28
N PRO A 204 24.96 -6.95 -13.40
CA PRO A 204 25.50 -7.23 -14.71
C PRO A 204 26.89 -6.59 -14.89
N VAL A 205 27.78 -7.28 -15.59
CA VAL A 205 29.10 -6.82 -15.99
C VAL A 205 29.24 -7.04 -17.50
N GLN A 206 29.68 -6.00 -18.22
CA GLN A 206 29.81 -6.03 -19.69
C GLN A 206 31.06 -6.80 -20.13
N GLN A 207 31.01 -8.12 -19.96
CA GLN A 207 32.07 -9.05 -20.37
C GLN A 207 31.44 -10.26 -21.07
N PRO A 208 31.94 -10.65 -22.26
CA PRO A 208 31.45 -11.83 -22.94
C PRO A 208 31.93 -13.11 -22.23
N CYS A 209 31.04 -14.10 -22.12
CA CYS A 209 31.35 -15.39 -21.52
C CYS A 209 32.27 -16.21 -22.45
N PRO A 210 33.48 -16.61 -22.00
CA PRO A 210 34.42 -17.39 -22.82
C PRO A 210 33.90 -18.76 -23.25
N LYS A 211 32.96 -19.37 -22.51
CA LYS A 211 32.43 -20.71 -22.82
C LYS A 211 31.28 -20.72 -23.82
N CYS A 212 30.42 -19.70 -23.80
CA CYS A 212 29.17 -19.73 -24.58
C CYS A 212 28.93 -18.47 -25.43
N GLY A 213 29.84 -17.49 -25.40
CA GLY A 213 29.73 -16.24 -26.15
C GLY A 213 28.63 -15.30 -25.67
N PHE A 214 27.98 -15.58 -24.53
CA PHE A 214 26.93 -14.72 -24.01
C PHE A 214 27.50 -13.35 -23.60
N PRO A 215 26.91 -12.22 -24.02
CA PRO A 215 27.56 -10.90 -23.96
C PRO A 215 27.71 -10.26 -22.57
N LEU A 216 27.11 -10.85 -21.52
CA LEU A 216 27.18 -10.33 -20.15
C LEU A 216 27.54 -11.42 -19.14
N LEU A 217 28.29 -11.04 -18.10
CA LEU A 217 28.45 -11.84 -16.90
C LEU A 217 27.68 -11.18 -15.75
N VAL A 218 27.47 -11.93 -14.66
CA VAL A 218 26.89 -11.39 -13.43
C VAL A 218 27.84 -11.55 -12.26
N LYS A 219 27.96 -10.51 -11.43
CA LYS A 219 28.76 -10.53 -10.21
C LYS A 219 27.94 -11.12 -9.07
N LYS A 220 28.48 -12.19 -8.47
CA LYS A 220 27.92 -12.84 -7.29
C LYS A 220 28.87 -12.72 -6.11
N VAL A 221 28.29 -12.59 -4.93
CA VAL A 221 29.04 -12.53 -3.67
C VAL A 221 28.50 -13.61 -2.75
N TYR A 222 29.37 -14.54 -2.35
CA TYR A 222 29.06 -15.53 -1.32
C TYR A 222 29.95 -15.30 -0.10
N LYS A 223 29.40 -15.54 1.10
CA LYS A 223 30.13 -15.35 2.37
C LYS A 223 31.43 -16.15 2.47
N ARG A 224 31.54 -17.30 1.80
CA ARG A 224 32.69 -18.22 1.86
C ARG A 224 33.66 -18.08 0.68
N GLU A 225 33.15 -17.84 -0.51
CA GLU A 225 33.92 -17.87 -1.76
C GLU A 225 34.30 -16.46 -2.26
N GLY A 226 33.83 -15.40 -1.59
CA GLY A 226 34.09 -14.03 -1.99
C GLY A 226 33.29 -13.61 -3.22
N GLU A 227 33.86 -12.68 -3.99
CA GLU A 227 33.24 -12.14 -5.20
C GLU A 227 33.72 -12.91 -6.44
N PHE A 228 32.78 -13.35 -7.28
CA PHE A 228 33.09 -14.05 -8.53
C PHE A 228 32.07 -13.71 -9.62
N LEU A 229 32.48 -13.85 -10.88
CA LEU A 229 31.61 -13.69 -12.05
C LEU A 229 31.02 -15.04 -12.47
N LYS A 230 29.73 -15.04 -12.81
CA LYS A 230 29.01 -16.21 -13.35
C LYS A 230 28.30 -15.85 -14.65
N CYS A 231 28.19 -16.79 -15.58
CA CYS A 231 27.29 -16.64 -16.72
C CYS A 231 25.81 -16.75 -16.29
N PRO A 232 24.93 -15.81 -16.67
CA PRO A 232 23.49 -15.89 -16.36
C PRO A 232 22.71 -16.82 -17.29
N LYS A 233 23.28 -17.24 -18.44
CA LYS A 233 22.59 -18.11 -19.41
C LYS A 233 22.35 -19.50 -18.85
N GLU A 234 21.12 -19.98 -18.93
CA GLU A 234 20.75 -21.35 -18.56
C GLU A 234 21.54 -22.36 -19.42
N GLY A 235 22.17 -23.34 -18.77
CA GLY A 235 23.04 -24.32 -19.43
C GLY A 235 24.53 -23.93 -19.54
N CYS A 236 24.96 -22.77 -19.03
CA CYS A 236 26.38 -22.40 -18.99
C CYS A 236 26.92 -22.31 -17.54
N ASP A 237 27.80 -23.24 -17.18
CA ASP A 237 28.47 -23.28 -15.87
C ASP A 237 29.82 -22.54 -15.84
N TYR A 238 29.92 -21.41 -16.55
CA TYR A 238 31.11 -20.57 -16.45
C TYR A 238 31.12 -19.80 -15.13
N LYS A 239 32.24 -19.89 -14.41
CA LYS A 239 32.56 -19.11 -13.21
C LYS A 239 34.02 -18.63 -13.31
N SER A 240 34.28 -17.40 -12.89
CA SER A 240 35.64 -16.82 -12.82
C SER A 240 35.77 -15.96 -11.57
N ASN A 241 36.93 -16.03 -10.91
CA ASN A 241 37.26 -15.18 -9.75
C ASN A 241 37.89 -13.84 -10.17
N GLN A 242 37.93 -13.53 -11.47
CA GLN A 242 38.35 -12.21 -11.94
C GLN A 242 37.21 -11.23 -11.67
N ALA A 243 37.40 -10.38 -10.66
CA ALA A 243 36.55 -9.23 -10.37
C ALA A 243 36.81 -8.10 -11.38
#